data_AF-A0A2V6VJR3-F1
#
_entry.id   AF-A0A2V6VJR3-F1
#
_cell.length_a   1.000
_cell.length_b   1.000
_cell.length_c   1.000
_cell.angle_alpha   90.00
_cell.angle_beta   90.00
_cell.angle_gamma   90.00
#
_symmetry.space_group_name_H-M   'P 1'
#
loop_
_entity.id
_entity.type
_entity.pdbx_description
1 polymer ?
#
loop_
_entity_poly.entity_id
_entity_poly.type
_entity_poly.pdbx_seq_one_letter_code
_entity_poly.pdbx_strand_id
1 'polypeptide(L)'
;MGRPPLASLPEAVSVAVWVVVLLEMWAERHYGVRVLGAFVFPVAVMLSMSAVGRPLEGPDIDRALSGAWLWVHIGLALIGIAAFVLNFAGAVMYLLQERALKAKRPGTFYYRLPSLETLDRLTYRTLALGFPFLTTGLLLGALWARRVWGSIFAFDPLALFSFVAWAIYAATLAGRAAAGWHGRRAAYFAIIGFAALVLTLGAGFLLPGRHGS
;
A
#
# COMPACT_ATOMS: atom_id res chain seq x y z
N MET A 1 14.86 -18.97 23.71
CA MET A 1 13.45 -18.62 23.96
C MET A 1 13.02 -17.65 22.85
N GLY A 2 11.90 -17.92 22.19
CA GLY A 2 11.59 -17.43 20.85
C GLY A 2 11.55 -15.91 20.72
N ARG A 3 12.25 -15.40 19.70
CA ARG A 3 12.07 -14.03 19.20
C ARG A 3 10.64 -13.87 18.68
N PRO A 4 9.96 -12.76 18.96
CA PRO A 4 8.62 -12.55 18.46
C PRO A 4 8.64 -12.46 16.92
N PRO A 5 7.71 -13.13 16.21
CA PRO A 5 7.63 -13.08 14.75
C PRO A 5 7.32 -11.65 14.29
N LEU A 6 7.93 -11.16 13.19
CA LEU A 6 7.86 -9.78 12.66
C LEU A 6 8.89 -8.79 13.26
N ALA A 7 9.91 -9.28 13.94
CA ALA A 7 10.96 -8.42 14.48
C ALA A 7 11.94 -7.91 13.40
N SER A 8 11.97 -8.57 12.24
CA SER A 8 12.86 -8.22 11.13
C SER A 8 12.10 -7.82 9.86
N LEU A 9 12.76 -7.04 8.99
CA LEU A 9 12.21 -6.60 7.72
C LEU A 9 11.77 -7.78 6.82
N PRO A 10 12.56 -8.86 6.66
CA PRO A 10 12.14 -10.01 5.85
C PRO A 10 10.86 -10.70 6.37
N GLU A 11 10.73 -10.81 7.69
CA GLU A 11 9.53 -11.39 8.31
C GLU A 11 8.31 -10.49 8.07
N ALA A 12 8.46 -9.17 8.25
CA ALA A 12 7.39 -8.22 7.99
C ALA A 12 6.95 -8.21 6.52
N VAL A 13 7.90 -8.25 5.58
CA VAL A 13 7.60 -8.33 4.14
C VAL A 13 6.90 -9.64 3.78
N SER A 14 7.36 -10.77 4.33
CA SER A 14 6.73 -12.08 4.10
C SER A 14 5.26 -12.08 4.55
N VAL A 15 5.00 -11.57 5.76
CA VAL A 15 3.62 -11.46 6.26
C VAL A 15 2.81 -10.45 5.45
N ALA A 16 3.41 -9.33 5.01
CA ALA A 16 2.74 -8.38 4.12
C ALA A 16 2.29 -9.05 2.81
N VAL A 17 3.16 -9.85 2.19
CA VAL A 17 2.84 -10.60 0.98
C VAL A 17 1.70 -11.58 1.22
N TRP A 18 1.70 -12.30 2.36
CA TRP A 18 0.57 -13.17 2.70
C TRP A 18 -0.74 -12.41 2.89
N VAL A 19 -0.72 -11.26 3.57
CA VAL A 19 -1.91 -10.41 3.74
C VAL A 19 -2.40 -9.87 2.40
N VAL A 20 -1.49 -9.46 1.51
CA VAL A 20 -1.82 -9.05 0.13
C VAL A 20 -2.51 -10.19 -0.62
N VAL A 21 -1.94 -11.40 -0.60
CA VAL A 21 -2.50 -12.58 -1.27
C VAL A 21 -3.85 -12.96 -0.70
N LEU A 22 -4.00 -12.99 0.63
CA LEU A 22 -5.28 -13.33 1.26
C LEU A 22 -6.38 -12.31 0.94
N LEU A 23 -6.05 -11.02 0.96
CA LEU A 23 -7.00 -9.97 0.61
C LEU A 23 -7.33 -9.99 -0.89
N GLU A 24 -6.36 -10.30 -1.74
CA GLU A 24 -6.53 -10.51 -3.17
C GLU A 24 -7.48 -11.67 -3.44
N MET A 25 -7.23 -12.85 -2.88
CA MET A 25 -8.10 -14.02 -3.02
C MET A 25 -9.53 -13.74 -2.52
N TRP A 26 -9.66 -13.01 -1.42
CA TRP A 26 -10.95 -12.53 -0.93
C TRP A 26 -11.63 -11.61 -1.95
N ALA A 27 -10.89 -10.63 -2.51
CA ALA A 27 -11.40 -9.72 -3.51
C ALA A 27 -11.79 -10.42 -4.82
N GLU A 28 -11.01 -11.38 -5.30
CA GLU A 28 -11.35 -12.15 -6.50
C GLU A 28 -12.68 -12.89 -6.34
N ARG A 29 -12.90 -13.51 -5.17
CA ARG A 29 -14.13 -14.23 -4.85
C ARG A 29 -15.33 -13.29 -4.72
N HIS A 30 -15.17 -12.14 -4.06
CA HIS A 30 -16.27 -11.21 -3.80
C HIS A 30 -16.62 -10.30 -4.98
N TYR A 31 -15.64 -9.92 -5.81
CA TYR A 31 -15.83 -9.00 -6.93
C TYR A 31 -15.83 -9.69 -8.30
N GLY A 32 -15.53 -10.99 -8.36
CA GLY A 32 -15.48 -11.76 -9.62
C GLY A 32 -14.31 -11.39 -10.52
N VAL A 33 -13.24 -10.79 -9.98
CA VAL A 33 -12.10 -10.27 -10.75
C VAL A 33 -10.96 -11.30 -10.78
N ARG A 34 -11.15 -12.42 -11.49
CA ARG A 34 -10.21 -13.56 -11.54
C ARG A 34 -8.82 -13.30 -12.12
N VAL A 35 -8.58 -12.08 -12.60
CA VAL A 35 -7.29 -11.67 -13.21
C VAL A 35 -6.54 -10.74 -12.26
N LEU A 36 -7.11 -10.42 -11.09
CA LEU A 36 -6.50 -9.50 -10.14
C LEU A 36 -5.13 -10.01 -9.71
N GLY A 37 -5.01 -11.32 -9.45
CA GLY A 37 -3.77 -11.96 -9.05
C GLY A 37 -2.62 -11.74 -10.05
N ALA A 38 -2.92 -11.67 -11.35
CA ALA A 38 -1.88 -11.42 -12.38
C ALA A 38 -1.26 -10.02 -12.29
N PHE A 39 -2.00 -9.04 -11.75
CA PHE A 39 -1.53 -7.67 -11.53
C PHE A 39 -0.93 -7.47 -10.14
N VAL A 40 -1.42 -8.21 -9.14
CA VAL A 40 -0.90 -8.20 -7.77
C VAL A 40 0.43 -8.95 -7.67
N PHE A 41 0.60 -10.04 -8.42
CA PHE A 41 1.78 -10.90 -8.34
C PHE A 41 3.12 -10.18 -8.59
N PRO A 42 3.30 -9.34 -9.63
CA PRO A 42 4.54 -8.60 -9.82
C PRO A 42 4.88 -7.68 -8.64
N VAL A 43 3.87 -7.10 -7.99
CA VAL A 43 4.06 -6.25 -6.81
C VAL A 43 4.48 -7.09 -5.60
N ALA A 44 3.86 -8.26 -5.39
CA ALA A 44 4.25 -9.19 -4.33
C ALA A 44 5.69 -9.69 -4.51
N VAL A 45 6.10 -9.99 -5.75
CA VAL A 45 7.49 -10.34 -6.07
C VAL A 45 8.42 -9.16 -5.80
N MET A 46 8.08 -7.94 -6.23
CA MET A 46 8.88 -6.74 -5.97
C MET A 46 9.07 -6.50 -4.46
N LEU A 47 8.01 -6.63 -3.66
CA LEU A 47 8.09 -6.55 -2.21
C LEU A 47 9.01 -7.63 -1.65
N SER A 48 8.86 -8.89 -2.08
CA SER A 48 9.71 -10.00 -1.63
C SER A 48 11.19 -9.77 -1.99
N MET A 49 11.48 -9.26 -3.18
CA MET A 49 12.84 -8.93 -3.62
C MET A 49 13.49 -7.83 -2.77
N SER A 50 12.71 -6.90 -2.23
CA SER A 50 13.24 -5.85 -1.34
C SER A 50 13.83 -6.38 -0.03
N ALA A 51 13.44 -7.60 0.37
CA ALA A 51 13.89 -8.27 1.59
C ALA A 51 15.07 -9.25 1.38
N VAL A 52 15.45 -9.54 0.13
CA VAL A 52 16.53 -10.50 -0.16
C VAL A 52 17.86 -9.98 0.35
N GLY A 53 18.62 -10.84 1.02
CA GLY A 53 19.95 -10.51 1.56
C GLY A 53 19.94 -9.61 2.80
N ARG A 54 18.76 -9.35 3.39
CA ARG A 54 18.63 -8.55 4.60
C ARG A 54 18.81 -9.39 5.87
N PRO A 55 19.38 -8.83 6.94
CA PRO A 55 19.50 -9.53 8.22
C PRO A 55 18.15 -10.01 8.74
N LEU A 56 18.15 -11.22 9.34
CA LEU A 56 17.00 -11.76 10.06
C LEU A 56 16.91 -11.24 11.50
N GLU A 57 17.96 -10.56 11.95
CA GLU A 57 18.01 -9.83 13.21
C GLU A 57 17.37 -8.46 13.00
N GLY A 58 16.40 -8.13 13.85
CA GLY A 58 15.80 -6.81 13.88
C GLY A 58 16.75 -5.79 14.50
N PRO A 59 16.58 -4.49 14.21
CA PRO A 59 17.30 -3.44 14.94
C PRO A 59 16.96 -3.53 16.44
N ASP A 60 17.89 -3.08 17.30
CA ASP A 60 17.66 -3.01 18.74
C ASP A 60 16.53 -2.01 19.02
N ILE A 61 15.30 -2.53 19.10
CA ILE A 61 14.13 -1.72 19.38
C ILE A 61 14.13 -1.42 20.88
N ASP A 62 14.26 -0.14 21.21
CA ASP A 62 14.26 0.33 22.59
C ASP A 62 13.08 -0.28 23.37
N ARG A 63 13.28 -0.75 24.61
CA ARG A 63 12.23 -1.49 25.36
C ARG A 63 10.96 -0.66 25.58
N ALA A 64 11.07 0.67 25.50
CA ALA A 64 9.93 1.59 25.54
C ALA A 64 9.01 1.47 24.31
N LEU A 65 9.46 0.83 23.22
CA LEU A 65 8.80 0.74 21.92
C LEU A 65 8.31 -0.68 21.59
N SER A 66 8.69 -1.71 22.36
CA SER A 66 8.36 -3.12 22.09
C SER A 66 6.99 -3.59 22.60
N GLY A 67 6.13 -2.66 23.03
CA GLY A 67 4.79 -2.94 23.56
C GLY A 67 3.71 -3.18 22.48
N ALA A 68 2.47 -3.44 22.93
CA ALA A 68 1.29 -3.69 22.07
C ALA A 68 1.06 -2.63 20.98
N TRP A 69 1.50 -1.39 21.22
CA TRP A 69 1.44 -0.29 20.27
C TRP A 69 2.13 -0.61 18.93
N LEU A 70 3.35 -1.14 18.97
CA LEU A 70 4.12 -1.46 17.75
C LEU A 70 3.42 -2.55 16.94
N TRP A 71 2.87 -3.55 17.62
CA TRP A 71 2.14 -4.65 16.99
C TRP A 71 0.86 -4.18 16.31
N VAL A 72 0.10 -3.30 16.97
CA VAL A 72 -1.08 -2.67 16.36
C VAL A 72 -0.65 -1.84 15.15
N HIS A 73 0.41 -1.03 15.27
CA HIS A 73 0.92 -0.24 14.14
C HIS A 73 1.29 -1.11 12.93
N ILE A 74 2.09 -2.17 13.15
CA ILE A 74 2.50 -3.12 12.10
C ILE A 74 1.26 -3.77 11.48
N GLY A 75 0.34 -4.31 12.30
CA GLY A 75 -0.88 -4.95 11.79
C GLY A 75 -1.73 -4.03 10.91
N LEU A 76 -1.92 -2.77 11.34
CA LEU A 76 -2.64 -1.77 10.55
C LEU A 76 -1.90 -1.46 9.24
N ALA A 77 -0.58 -1.31 9.28
CA ALA A 77 0.23 -1.03 8.09
C ALA A 77 0.15 -2.18 7.07
N LEU A 78 0.20 -3.44 7.51
CA LEU A 78 0.11 -4.61 6.63
C LEU A 78 -1.23 -4.65 5.87
N ILE A 79 -2.35 -4.38 6.56
CA ILE A 79 -3.68 -4.33 5.94
C ILE A 79 -3.76 -3.13 4.97
N GLY A 80 -3.22 -1.98 5.36
CA GLY A 80 -3.14 -0.80 4.50
C GLY A 80 -2.38 -1.08 3.21
N ILE A 81 -1.18 -1.67 3.30
CA ILE A 81 -0.36 -2.05 2.15
C ILE A 81 -1.15 -2.97 1.21
N ALA A 82 -1.78 -4.02 1.74
CA ALA A 82 -2.60 -4.92 0.94
C ALA A 82 -3.71 -4.18 0.20
N ALA A 83 -4.46 -3.32 0.89
CA ALA A 83 -5.53 -2.53 0.27
C ALA A 83 -5.01 -1.61 -0.85
N PHE A 84 -3.86 -0.95 -0.67
CA PHE A 84 -3.30 -0.07 -1.71
C PHE A 84 -2.69 -0.84 -2.89
N VAL A 85 -2.15 -2.05 -2.67
CA VAL A 85 -1.71 -2.93 -3.78
C VAL A 85 -2.90 -3.33 -4.65
N LEU A 86 -4.02 -3.73 -4.05
CA LEU A 86 -5.25 -4.04 -4.80
C LEU A 86 -5.83 -2.80 -5.50
N ASN A 87 -5.80 -1.63 -4.87
CA ASN A 87 -6.23 -0.37 -5.48
C ASN A 87 -5.37 -0.04 -6.71
N PHE A 88 -4.04 -0.14 -6.59
CA PHE A 88 -3.11 0.04 -7.70
C PHE A 88 -3.37 -0.94 -8.85
N ALA A 89 -3.51 -2.23 -8.53
CA ALA A 89 -3.80 -3.27 -9.52
C ALA A 89 -5.12 -2.98 -10.27
N GLY A 90 -6.19 -2.67 -9.52
CA GLY A 90 -7.48 -2.29 -10.10
C GLY A 90 -7.41 -1.04 -10.99
N ALA A 91 -6.59 -0.05 -10.61
CA ALA A 91 -6.39 1.16 -11.40
C ALA A 91 -5.64 0.91 -12.71
N VAL A 92 -4.60 0.07 -12.69
CA VAL A 92 -3.90 -0.36 -13.90
C VAL A 92 -4.85 -1.12 -14.83
N MET A 93 -5.61 -2.07 -14.28
CA MET A 93 -6.64 -2.81 -15.03
C MET A 93 -7.67 -1.85 -15.65
N TYR A 94 -8.12 -0.84 -14.90
CA TYR A 94 -9.09 0.15 -15.40
C TYR A 94 -8.54 0.87 -16.64
N LEU A 95 -7.31 1.38 -16.58
CA LEU A 95 -6.70 2.12 -17.69
C LEU A 95 -6.46 1.23 -18.92
N LEU A 96 -6.05 -0.03 -18.71
CA LEU A 96 -5.90 -0.99 -19.80
C LEU A 96 -7.24 -1.29 -20.48
N GLN A 97 -8.29 -1.52 -19.70
CA GLN A 97 -9.63 -1.79 -20.24
C GLN A 97 -10.22 -0.57 -20.95
N GLU A 98 -10.05 0.63 -20.40
CA GLU A 98 -10.51 1.87 -21.02
C GLU A 98 -9.80 2.10 -22.36
N ARG A 99 -8.49 1.86 -22.42
CA ARG A 99 -7.70 1.99 -23.65
C ARG A 99 -8.14 0.98 -24.70
N ALA A 100 -8.40 -0.28 -24.32
CA ALA A 100 -8.86 -1.32 -25.23
C ALA A 100 -10.23 -0.98 -25.86
N LEU A 101 -11.17 -0.48 -25.04
CA LEU A 101 -12.48 0.00 -25.48
C LEU A 101 -12.36 1.15 -26.50
N LYS A 102 -11.57 2.18 -26.18
CA LYS A 102 -11.38 3.34 -27.06
C LYS A 102 -10.68 2.97 -28.37
N ALA A 103 -9.75 2.04 -28.34
CA ALA A 103 -9.01 1.59 -29.51
C ALA A 103 -9.85 0.71 -30.46
N LYS A 104 -11.07 0.28 -30.06
CA LYS A 104 -11.91 -0.70 -30.78
C LYS A 104 -11.14 -1.97 -31.18
N ARG A 105 -10.09 -2.31 -30.42
CA ARG A 105 -9.20 -3.45 -30.64
C ARG A 105 -9.33 -4.38 -29.44
N PRO A 106 -10.32 -5.28 -29.44
CA PRO A 106 -10.48 -6.24 -28.36
C PRO A 106 -9.38 -7.30 -28.46
N GLY A 107 -8.19 -6.98 -27.95
CA GLY A 107 -7.13 -7.96 -27.76
C GLY A 107 -7.45 -8.92 -26.61
N THR A 108 -6.59 -9.91 -26.37
CA THR A 108 -6.78 -10.96 -25.35
C THR A 108 -7.10 -10.42 -23.95
N PHE A 109 -6.56 -9.25 -23.58
CA PHE A 109 -6.85 -8.60 -22.30
C PHE A 109 -8.28 -8.07 -22.18
N TYR A 110 -8.91 -7.64 -23.28
CA TYR A 110 -10.25 -7.07 -23.26
C TYR A 110 -11.31 -8.03 -22.74
N TYR A 111 -11.23 -9.30 -23.17
CA TYR A 111 -12.19 -10.34 -22.78
C TYR A 111 -11.94 -10.93 -21.39
N ARG A 112 -10.77 -10.65 -20.81
CA ARG A 112 -10.36 -11.19 -19.50
C ARG A 112 -10.55 -10.17 -18.38
N LEU A 113 -10.49 -8.89 -18.68
CA LEU A 113 -10.70 -7.82 -17.71
C LEU A 113 -12.21 -7.63 -17.43
N PRO A 114 -12.61 -7.39 -16.17
CA PRO A 114 -13.99 -7.07 -15.83
C PRO A 114 -14.40 -5.69 -16.38
N SER A 115 -15.67 -5.35 -16.24
CA SER A 115 -16.20 -4.04 -16.68
C SER A 115 -15.50 -2.87 -15.97
N LEU A 116 -15.45 -1.72 -16.64
CA LEU A 116 -14.93 -0.48 -16.06
C LEU A 116 -15.63 -0.11 -14.75
N GLU A 117 -16.94 -0.36 -14.64
CA GLU A 117 -17.70 -0.13 -13.43
C GLU A 117 -17.24 -1.00 -12.26
N THR A 118 -16.99 -2.30 -12.51
CA THR A 118 -16.46 -3.21 -11.48
C THR A 118 -15.06 -2.78 -11.03
N LEU A 119 -14.21 -2.33 -11.95
CA LEU A 119 -12.87 -1.82 -11.64
C LEU A 119 -12.92 -0.50 -10.85
N ASP A 120 -13.79 0.44 -11.22
CA ASP A 120 -14.00 1.68 -10.47
C ASP A 120 -14.54 1.39 -9.05
N ARG A 121 -15.46 0.43 -8.91
CA ARG A 121 -15.95 -0.01 -7.59
C ARG A 121 -14.85 -0.69 -6.77
N LEU A 122 -14.03 -1.54 -7.37
CA LEU A 122 -12.90 -2.21 -6.70
C LEU A 122 -11.91 -1.16 -6.18
N THR A 123 -11.47 -0.25 -7.04
CA THR A 123 -10.51 0.83 -6.69
C THR A 123 -11.07 1.73 -5.59
N TYR A 124 -12.35 2.12 -5.67
CA TYR A 124 -12.97 2.89 -4.60
C TYR A 124 -13.01 2.16 -3.27
N ARG A 125 -13.44 0.89 -3.23
CA ARG A 125 -13.58 0.14 -1.97
C ARG A 125 -12.23 -0.17 -1.34
N THR A 126 -11.23 -0.51 -2.15
CA THR A 126 -9.86 -0.77 -1.68
C THR A 126 -9.18 0.52 -1.21
N LEU A 127 -9.41 1.65 -1.88
CA LEU A 127 -9.01 2.98 -1.39
C LEU A 127 -9.67 3.33 -0.07
N ALA A 128 -11.00 3.17 0.03
CA ALA A 128 -11.77 3.47 1.24
C ALA A 128 -11.38 2.56 2.41
N LEU A 129 -10.98 1.32 2.13
CA LEU A 129 -10.43 0.40 3.12
C LEU A 129 -9.04 0.84 3.58
N GLY A 130 -8.12 1.11 2.65
CA GLY A 130 -6.72 1.40 2.96
C GLY A 130 -6.49 2.76 3.63
N PHE A 131 -7.29 3.77 3.29
CA PHE A 131 -7.08 5.15 3.76
C PHE A 131 -7.14 5.33 5.30
N PRO A 132 -8.11 4.73 6.03
CA PRO A 132 -8.10 4.73 7.49
C PRO A 132 -6.83 4.09 8.10
N PHE A 133 -6.33 3.00 7.50
CA PHE A 133 -5.11 2.34 7.97
C PHE A 133 -3.87 3.22 7.74
N LEU A 134 -3.76 3.87 6.57
CA LEU A 134 -2.69 4.84 6.29
C LEU A 134 -2.75 6.01 7.26
N THR A 135 -3.94 6.60 7.46
CA THR A 135 -4.13 7.74 8.36
C THR A 135 -3.72 7.38 9.78
N THR A 136 -4.16 6.22 10.27
CA THR A 136 -3.77 5.74 11.59
C THR A 136 -2.27 5.50 11.66
N GLY A 137 -1.67 4.87 10.65
CA GLY A 137 -0.22 4.68 10.54
C GLY A 137 0.57 5.99 10.67
N LEU A 138 0.19 7.02 9.92
CA LEU A 138 0.82 8.35 10.01
C LEU A 138 0.67 8.96 11.41
N LEU A 139 -0.50 8.88 12.03
CA LEU A 139 -0.73 9.40 13.39
C LEU A 139 0.14 8.67 14.42
N LEU A 140 0.17 7.34 14.37
CA LEU A 140 0.99 6.52 15.26
C LEU A 140 2.49 6.82 15.06
N GLY A 141 2.93 7.00 13.80
CA GLY A 141 4.30 7.38 13.45
C GLY A 141 4.68 8.77 13.94
N ALA A 142 3.80 9.77 13.82
CA ALA A 142 4.03 11.11 14.33
C ALA A 142 4.13 11.13 15.88
N LEU A 143 3.26 10.38 16.57
CA LEU A 143 3.33 10.23 18.02
C LEU A 143 4.63 9.58 18.48
N TRP A 144 5.13 8.61 17.71
CA TRP A 144 6.44 7.99 17.94
C TRP A 144 7.57 8.99 17.75
N ALA A 145 7.58 9.74 16.64
CA ALA A 145 8.59 10.75 16.35
C ALA A 145 8.69 11.80 17.47
N ARG A 146 7.54 12.21 18.03
CA ARG A 146 7.51 13.11 19.19
C ARG A 146 8.19 12.53 20.43
N ARG A 147 8.03 11.22 20.70
CA ARG A 147 8.61 10.57 21.89
C ARG A 147 10.11 10.36 21.76
N VAL A 148 10.59 10.00 20.58
CA VAL A 148 12.01 9.65 20.36
C VAL A 148 12.85 10.86 20.00
N TRP A 149 12.33 11.77 19.18
CA TRP A 149 13.09 12.92 18.66
C TRP A 149 12.67 14.26 19.30
N GLY A 150 11.65 14.27 20.16
CA GLY A 150 11.13 15.49 20.79
C GLY A 150 10.39 16.43 19.82
N SER A 151 10.29 16.09 18.53
CA SER A 151 9.66 16.89 17.49
C SER A 151 8.95 16.02 16.46
N ILE A 152 7.79 16.47 15.99
CA ILE A 152 7.04 15.84 14.88
C ILE A 152 7.47 16.36 13.50
N PHE A 153 8.33 17.38 13.46
CA PHE A 153 8.75 18.08 12.24
C PHE A 153 10.21 17.80 11.84
N ALA A 154 10.83 16.74 12.39
CA ALA A 154 12.13 16.31 11.89
C ALA A 154 11.99 15.93 10.41
N PHE A 155 12.89 16.45 9.56
CA PHE A 155 12.91 16.07 8.15
C PHE A 155 13.22 14.58 8.04
N ASP A 156 12.22 13.82 7.59
CA ASP A 156 12.28 12.40 7.35
C ASP A 156 11.64 12.11 5.97
N PRO A 157 12.44 11.67 4.98
CA PRO A 157 11.94 11.28 3.66
C PRO A 157 10.81 10.24 3.73
N LEU A 158 10.85 9.33 4.71
CA LEU A 158 9.82 8.30 4.90
C LEU A 158 8.46 8.94 5.24
N ALA A 159 8.46 9.83 6.24
CA ALA A 159 7.28 10.61 6.62
C ALA A 159 6.77 11.50 5.47
N LEU A 160 7.68 12.12 4.70
CA LEU A 160 7.30 12.97 3.57
C LEU A 160 6.54 12.20 2.48
N PHE A 161 7.09 11.09 1.99
CA PHE A 161 6.44 10.31 0.94
C PHE A 161 5.12 9.67 1.41
N SER A 162 5.06 9.26 2.68
CA SER A 162 3.83 8.77 3.31
C SER A 162 2.76 9.85 3.37
N PHE A 163 3.12 11.10 3.71
CA PHE A 163 2.22 12.25 3.71
C PHE A 163 1.76 12.64 2.30
N VAL A 164 2.66 12.60 1.31
CA VAL A 164 2.29 12.82 -0.10
C VAL A 164 1.28 11.78 -0.57
N ALA A 165 1.53 10.49 -0.31
CA ALA A 165 0.57 9.43 -0.63
C ALA A 165 -0.78 9.66 0.07
N TRP A 166 -0.75 10.00 1.36
CA TRP A 166 -1.95 10.32 2.13
C TRP A 166 -2.74 11.47 1.50
N ALA A 167 -2.09 12.57 1.13
CA ALA A 167 -2.72 13.73 0.50
C ALA A 167 -3.35 13.37 -0.85
N ILE A 168 -2.68 12.58 -1.68
CA ILE A 168 -3.21 12.09 -2.97
C ILE A 168 -4.47 11.25 -2.75
N TYR A 169 -4.44 10.32 -1.80
CA TYR A 169 -5.57 9.44 -1.51
C TYR A 169 -6.75 10.19 -0.85
N ALA A 170 -6.47 11.12 0.06
CA ALA A 170 -7.46 12.01 0.65
C ALA A 170 -8.14 12.86 -0.43
N ALA A 171 -7.36 13.49 -1.31
CA ALA A 171 -7.88 14.27 -2.44
C ALA A 171 -8.72 13.41 -3.38
N THR A 172 -8.32 12.15 -3.61
CA THR A 172 -9.10 11.22 -4.42
C THR A 172 -10.44 10.93 -3.75
N LEU A 173 -10.47 10.54 -2.47
CA LEU A 173 -11.72 10.26 -1.75
C LEU A 173 -12.63 11.49 -1.68
N ALA A 174 -12.08 12.67 -1.37
CA ALA A 174 -12.82 13.92 -1.37
C ALA A 174 -13.38 14.27 -2.75
N GLY A 175 -12.57 14.09 -3.80
CA GLY A 175 -12.99 14.29 -5.19
C GLY A 175 -14.10 13.33 -5.60
N ARG A 176 -14.08 12.07 -5.13
CA ARG A 176 -15.18 11.11 -5.35
C ARG A 176 -16.46 11.52 -4.62
N ALA A 177 -16.35 12.03 -3.40
CA ALA A 177 -17.50 12.40 -2.57
C ALA A 177 -18.13 13.74 -3.01
N ALA A 178 -17.34 14.74 -3.37
CA ALA A 178 -17.79 16.12 -3.59
C ALA A 178 -17.80 16.55 -5.06
N ALA A 179 -16.95 15.97 -5.90
CA ALA A 179 -16.71 16.45 -7.27
C ALA A 179 -16.93 15.37 -8.34
N GLY A 180 -17.55 14.24 -7.99
CA GLY A 180 -17.85 13.15 -8.93
C GLY A 180 -16.60 12.61 -9.64
N TRP A 181 -15.46 12.47 -8.94
CA TRP A 181 -14.30 11.83 -9.56
C TRP A 181 -14.59 10.33 -9.73
N HIS A 182 -14.43 9.82 -10.94
CA HIS A 182 -14.57 8.40 -11.24
C HIS A 182 -13.72 8.02 -12.45
N GLY A 183 -13.47 6.73 -12.56
CA GLY A 183 -12.79 6.13 -13.69
C GLY A 183 -11.35 6.62 -13.87
N ARG A 184 -11.04 7.14 -15.07
CA ARG A 184 -9.65 7.44 -15.49
C ARG A 184 -8.91 8.37 -14.53
N ARG A 185 -9.58 9.42 -14.05
CA ARG A 185 -8.98 10.39 -13.11
C ARG A 185 -8.60 9.71 -11.80
N ALA A 186 -9.53 8.95 -11.21
CA ALA A 186 -9.29 8.23 -9.97
C ALA A 186 -8.18 7.17 -10.14
N ALA A 187 -8.14 6.48 -11.29
CA ALA A 187 -7.12 5.49 -11.59
C ALA A 187 -5.69 6.10 -11.65
N TYR A 188 -5.52 7.27 -12.26
CA TYR A 188 -4.21 7.95 -12.25
C TYR A 188 -3.77 8.33 -10.84
N PHE A 189 -4.67 8.89 -10.03
CA PHE A 189 -4.33 9.24 -8.65
C PHE A 189 -4.00 7.99 -7.80
N ALA A 190 -4.69 6.88 -8.02
CA ALA A 190 -4.37 5.62 -7.36
C ALA A 190 -2.95 5.13 -7.69
N ILE A 191 -2.55 5.23 -8.96
CA ILE A 191 -1.21 4.87 -9.42
C ILE A 191 -0.13 5.80 -8.85
N ILE A 192 -0.34 7.11 -8.91
CA ILE A 192 0.63 8.10 -8.40
C ILE A 192 0.76 7.99 -6.87
N GLY A 193 -0.36 7.80 -6.15
CA GLY A 193 -0.36 7.56 -4.71
C GLY A 193 0.41 6.29 -4.34
N PHE A 194 0.24 5.22 -5.11
CA PHE A 194 0.97 3.97 -4.87
C PHE A 194 2.47 4.13 -5.17
N ALA A 195 2.82 4.86 -6.22
CA ALA A 195 4.22 5.19 -6.51
C ALA A 195 4.87 5.96 -5.35
N ALA A 196 4.15 6.90 -4.72
CA ALA A 196 4.64 7.59 -3.52
C ALA A 196 4.84 6.62 -2.33
N LEU A 197 3.95 5.63 -2.13
CA LEU A 197 4.17 4.58 -1.13
C LEU A 197 5.41 3.71 -1.44
N VAL A 198 5.64 3.36 -2.71
CA VAL A 198 6.85 2.61 -3.10
C VAL A 198 8.12 3.43 -2.85
N LEU A 199 8.08 4.74 -3.12
CA LEU A 199 9.19 5.65 -2.77
C LEU A 199 9.41 5.74 -1.27
N THR A 200 8.37 5.58 -0.44
CA THR A 200 8.53 5.48 1.01
C THR A 200 9.41 4.27 1.35
N LEU A 201 9.09 3.09 0.83
CA LEU A 201 9.90 1.88 1.04
C LEU A 201 11.36 2.07 0.55
N GLY A 202 11.55 2.67 -0.64
CA GLY A 202 12.86 2.97 -1.20
C GLY A 202 13.65 4.03 -0.39
N ALA A 203 12.99 5.05 0.13
CA ALA A 203 13.60 6.11 0.93
C ALA A 203 14.14 5.57 2.26
N GLY A 204 13.42 4.63 2.89
CA GLY A 204 13.91 3.91 4.06
C GLY A 204 15.17 3.07 3.78
N PHE A 205 15.47 2.75 2.52
CA PHE A 205 16.65 1.97 2.12
C PHE A 205 17.83 2.83 1.63
N LEU A 206 17.54 3.94 0.94
CA LEU A 206 18.53 4.72 0.19
C LEU A 206 18.99 5.99 0.89
N LEU A 207 18.17 6.52 1.80
CA LEU A 207 18.48 7.75 2.52
C LEU A 207 18.81 7.38 3.97
N PRO A 208 19.93 7.86 4.54
CA PRO A 208 20.21 7.69 5.96
C PRO A 208 19.18 8.47 6.77
N GLY A 209 18.04 7.83 7.04
CA GLY A 209 17.04 8.32 7.97
C GLY A 209 17.44 7.99 9.40
N ARG A 210 16.96 8.79 10.36
CA ARG A 210 17.20 8.59 11.80
C ARG A 210 16.45 7.38 12.39
N HIS A 211 15.90 6.51 11.55
CA HIS A 211 15.27 5.27 11.94
C HIS A 211 16.32 4.15 11.84
N GLY A 212 16.60 3.51 12.98
CA GLY A 212 17.76 2.66 13.20
C GLY A 212 18.08 1.67 12.07
N SER A 213 19.31 1.79 11.57
CA SER A 213 20.15 0.67 11.14
C SER A 213 20.28 -0.36 12.25
#